data_AF-A0A4Y5YYS7-F1
#
_entry.id   AF-A0A4Y5YYS7-F1
#
_cell.length_a   1.000
_cell.length_b   1.000
_cell.length_c   1.000
_cell.angle_alpha   90.00
_cell.angle_beta   90.00
_cell.angle_gamma   90.00
#
_symmetry.space_group_name_H-M   'P 1'
#
loop_
_entity.id
_entity.type
_entity.pdbx_description
1 polymer ?
#
loop_
_entity_poly.entity_id
_entity_poly.type
_entity_poly.pdbx_seq_one_letter_code
_entity_poly.pdbx_strand_id
1 'polypeptide(L)'
;MHAHRLQPRRARGFSLLEVIAAIAILAIAFAALMQVAGSSMSLTARANERTQAALRARSLLDGAFIVDPVQEGSSEGRFDDTYRWRLNVAPFEVGDPSPDNPGASSRMVRLDLDVLWGDDGHERRAHFSTLRLVGAQGNPP
;
A
#
# COMPACT_ATOMS: atom_id res chain seq x y z
N MET A 1 23.16 -77.66 33.76
CA MET A 1 23.38 -76.24 34.15
C MET A 1 23.69 -75.44 32.90
N HIS A 2 22.71 -74.72 32.35
CA HIS A 2 22.88 -73.89 31.14
C HIS A 2 23.07 -72.43 31.57
N ALA A 3 24.29 -71.91 31.38
CA ALA A 3 24.59 -70.50 31.64
C ALA A 3 24.08 -69.66 30.45
N HIS A 4 23.04 -68.87 30.69
CA HIS A 4 22.55 -67.87 29.75
C HIS A 4 23.55 -66.70 29.71
N ARG A 5 24.33 -66.60 28.62
CA ARG A 5 25.18 -65.42 28.38
C ARG A 5 24.28 -64.24 28.05
N LEU A 6 24.15 -63.30 28.98
CA LEU A 6 23.56 -62.00 28.71
C LEU A 6 24.50 -61.24 27.76
N GLN A 7 24.09 -61.09 26.50
CA GLN A 7 24.81 -60.24 25.56
C GLN A 7 24.64 -58.77 25.96
N PRO A 8 25.72 -58.00 26.13
CA PRO A 8 25.61 -56.57 26.42
C PRO A 8 25.02 -55.87 25.19
N ARG A 9 23.92 -55.13 25.38
CA ARG A 9 23.39 -54.21 24.37
C ARG A 9 24.46 -53.15 24.10
N ARG A 10 25.02 -53.12 22.89
CA ARG A 10 25.89 -52.03 22.45
C ARG A 10 25.10 -50.72 22.54
N ALA A 11 25.47 -49.87 23.49
CA ALA A 11 25.02 -48.49 23.52
C ALA A 11 25.56 -47.83 22.24
N ARG A 12 24.65 -47.55 21.30
CA ARG A 12 24.96 -46.72 20.12
C ARG A 12 25.10 -45.29 20.63
N GLY A 13 26.34 -44.85 20.86
CA GLY A 13 26.63 -43.44 21.07
C GLY A 13 26.31 -42.65 19.80
N PHE A 14 25.86 -41.41 19.97
CA PHE A 14 25.67 -40.44 18.88
C PHE A 14 26.95 -40.37 18.04
N SER A 15 26.82 -40.46 16.71
CA SER A 15 28.00 -40.35 15.85
C SER A 15 28.36 -38.88 15.60
N LEU A 16 29.65 -38.59 15.34
CA LEU A 16 30.09 -37.25 14.94
C LEU A 16 29.30 -36.73 13.71
N LEU A 17 29.00 -37.62 12.77
CA LEU A 17 28.22 -37.32 11.56
C LEU A 17 26.82 -36.82 11.93
N GLU A 18 26.24 -37.33 13.01
CA GLU A 18 24.89 -36.98 13.46
C GLU A 18 24.85 -35.56 14.05
N VAL A 19 25.88 -35.17 14.80
CA VAL A 19 26.02 -33.79 15.29
C VAL A 19 26.22 -32.82 14.13
N ILE A 20 27.05 -33.18 13.15
CA ILE A 20 27.27 -32.36 11.95
C ILE A 20 25.97 -32.24 11.13
N ALA A 21 25.24 -33.34 10.95
CA ALA A 21 23.96 -33.35 10.26
C ALA A 21 22.92 -32.48 11.00
N ALA A 22 22.85 -32.57 12.34
CA ALA A 22 21.95 -31.75 13.14
C ALA A 22 22.26 -30.26 13.02
N ILE A 23 23.54 -29.88 13.07
CA ILE A 23 23.97 -28.49 12.88
C ILE A 23 23.65 -28.01 11.46
N ALA A 24 23.86 -28.85 10.44
CA ALA A 24 23.53 -28.50 9.05
C ALA A 24 22.02 -28.26 8.86
N ILE A 25 21.17 -29.14 9.40
CA ILE A 25 19.71 -28.98 9.36
C ILE A 25 19.30 -27.71 10.11
N LEU A 26 19.87 -27.48 11.31
CA LEU A 26 19.60 -26.28 12.09
C LEU A 26 19.97 -25.00 11.34
N ALA A 27 21.13 -24.97 10.68
CA ALA A 27 21.59 -23.83 9.89
C ALA A 27 20.65 -23.54 8.72
N ILE A 28 20.20 -24.56 7.99
CA ILE A 28 19.24 -24.42 6.89
C ILE A 28 17.89 -23.90 7.40
N ALA A 29 17.38 -24.49 8.49
CA ALA A 29 16.13 -24.05 9.11
C ALA A 29 16.21 -22.59 9.58
N PHE A 30 17.33 -22.20 10.19
CA PHE A 30 17.56 -20.84 10.64
C PHE A 30 17.63 -19.84 9.47
N ALA A 31 18.33 -20.19 8.39
CA ALA A 31 18.39 -19.37 7.18
C ALA A 31 16.99 -19.17 6.57
N ALA A 32 16.18 -20.23 6.49
CA ALA A 32 14.80 -20.14 6.02
C ALA A 32 13.95 -19.23 6.91
N LEU A 33 14.08 -19.34 8.24
CA LEU A 33 13.38 -18.46 9.19
C LEU A 33 13.77 -16.99 9.01
N MET A 34 15.07 -16.70 8.86
CA MET A 34 15.56 -15.35 8.61
C MET A 34 15.01 -14.77 7.30
N GLN A 35 14.93 -15.58 6.25
CA GLN A 35 14.37 -15.17 4.97
C GLN A 35 12.88 -14.80 5.09
N VAL A 36 12.09 -15.62 5.80
CA VAL A 36 10.67 -15.35 6.05
C VAL A 36 10.49 -14.09 6.91
N ALA A 37 11.27 -13.95 7.98
CA ALA A 37 11.22 -12.77 8.85
C ALA A 37 11.54 -11.49 8.07
N GLY A 38 12.63 -11.51 7.28
CA GLY A 38 13.01 -10.38 6.41
C GLY A 38 11.94 -10.04 5.38
N SER A 39 11.33 -11.05 4.75
CA SER A 39 10.24 -10.82 3.79
C SER A 39 9.02 -10.17 4.45
N SER A 40 8.65 -10.62 5.65
CA SER A 40 7.53 -10.08 6.41
C SER A 40 7.77 -8.63 6.81
N MET A 41 8.99 -8.30 7.28
CA MET A 41 9.38 -6.91 7.60
C MET A 41 9.30 -6.00 6.37
N SER A 42 9.81 -6.46 5.22
CA SER A 42 9.78 -5.69 3.97
C SER A 42 8.34 -5.45 3.48
N LEU A 43 7.46 -6.44 3.64
CA LEU A 43 6.06 -6.32 3.27
C LEU A 43 5.35 -5.29 4.15
N THR A 44 5.56 -5.34 5.47
CA THR A 44 5.01 -4.37 6.43
C THR A 44 5.49 -2.94 6.12
N ALA A 45 6.77 -2.75 5.82
CA ALA A 45 7.29 -1.43 5.45
C ALA A 45 6.59 -0.86 4.20
N ARG A 46 6.46 -1.67 3.14
CA ARG A 46 5.75 -1.28 1.91
C ARG A 46 4.27 -1.00 2.14
N ALA A 47 3.62 -1.77 3.01
CA ALA A 47 2.23 -1.53 3.39
C ALA A 47 2.09 -0.17 4.09
N ASN A 48 2.98 0.14 5.03
CA ASN A 48 2.99 1.41 5.73
C ASN A 48 3.19 2.61 4.79
N GLU A 49 4.13 2.54 3.83
CA GLU A 49 4.32 3.59 2.82
C GLU A 49 3.04 3.87 2.02
N ARG A 50 2.33 2.82 1.58
CA ARG A 50 1.05 2.98 0.86
C ARG A 50 -0.04 3.56 1.74
N THR A 51 -0.13 3.15 3.00
CA THR A 51 -1.09 3.72 3.96
C THR A 51 -0.81 5.20 4.17
N GLN A 52 0.46 5.60 4.32
CA GLN A 52 0.84 7.01 4.43
C GLN A 52 0.44 7.79 3.18
N ALA A 53 0.77 7.30 1.97
CA ALA A 53 0.35 7.93 0.73
C ALA A 53 -1.18 8.10 0.64
N ALA A 54 -1.95 7.09 1.05
CA ALA A 54 -3.41 7.13 1.06
C ALA A 54 -3.96 8.14 2.08
N LEU A 55 -3.39 8.23 3.28
CA LEU A 55 -3.78 9.21 4.29
C LEU A 55 -3.51 10.64 3.81
N ARG A 56 -2.35 10.88 3.19
CA ARG A 56 -2.01 12.19 2.62
C ARG A 56 -2.94 12.56 1.46
N ALA A 57 -3.20 11.62 0.56
CA ALA A 57 -4.16 11.80 -0.52
C ALA A 57 -5.55 12.15 0.00
N ARG A 58 -6.01 11.43 1.02
CA ARG A 58 -7.30 11.68 1.67
C ARG A 58 -7.36 13.07 2.28
N SER A 59 -6.36 13.48 3.05
CA SER A 59 -6.29 14.82 3.62
C SER A 59 -6.26 15.92 2.55
N LEU A 60 -5.54 15.71 1.44
CA LEU A 60 -5.52 16.66 0.33
C LEU A 60 -6.89 16.77 -0.34
N LEU A 61 -7.55 15.65 -0.64
CA LEU A 61 -8.88 15.65 -1.28
C LEU A 61 -9.99 16.20 -0.38
N ASP A 62 -9.87 15.98 0.93
CA ASP A 62 -10.78 16.56 1.92
C ASP A 62 -10.56 18.09 2.05
N GLY A 63 -9.30 18.56 2.01
CA GLY A 63 -8.95 19.97 2.21
C GLY A 63 -8.96 20.87 0.97
N ALA A 64 -8.65 20.34 -0.22
CA ALA A 64 -8.45 21.10 -1.46
C ALA A 64 -9.69 21.87 -1.95
N PHE A 65 -10.86 21.64 -1.33
CA PHE A 65 -12.13 22.21 -1.78
C PHE A 65 -13.00 22.67 -0.62
N ILE A 66 -12.40 22.98 0.54
CA ILE A 66 -13.07 23.68 1.65
C ILE A 66 -12.97 25.20 1.45
N VAL A 67 -11.91 25.69 0.78
CA VAL A 67 -11.58 27.12 0.73
C VAL A 67 -11.76 27.74 -0.67
N ASP A 68 -11.48 27.01 -1.75
CA ASP A 68 -11.60 27.53 -3.13
C ASP A 68 -12.56 26.69 -4.00
N PRO A 69 -13.34 27.33 -4.89
CA PRO A 69 -14.18 26.62 -5.85
C PRO A 69 -13.32 25.76 -6.78
N VAL A 70 -13.85 24.59 -7.15
CA VAL A 70 -13.17 23.64 -8.02
C VAL A 70 -12.82 24.31 -9.35
N GLN A 71 -11.54 24.61 -9.56
CA GLN A 71 -11.01 25.08 -10.84
C GLN A 71 -10.55 23.88 -11.65
N GLU A 72 -11.02 23.81 -12.89
CA GLU A 72 -10.57 22.81 -13.86
C GLU A 72 -9.09 23.02 -14.18
N GLY A 73 -8.35 21.93 -14.35
CA GLY A 73 -6.92 21.97 -14.64
C GLY A 73 -6.08 21.06 -13.75
N SER A 74 -4.77 21.22 -13.86
CA SER A 74 -3.81 20.43 -13.07
C SER A 74 -3.08 21.31 -12.06
N SER A 75 -2.97 20.80 -10.84
CA SER A 75 -2.19 21.36 -9.76
C SER A 75 -1.16 20.34 -9.30
N GLU A 76 0.02 20.79 -8.92
CA GLU A 76 1.07 19.92 -8.42
C GLU A 76 1.78 20.54 -7.23
N GLY A 77 2.44 19.71 -6.43
CA GLY A 77 3.16 20.16 -5.26
C GLY A 77 3.87 19.05 -4.51
N ARG A 78 4.34 19.40 -3.32
CA ARG A 78 4.99 18.48 -2.38
C ARG A 78 4.29 18.51 -1.05
N PHE A 79 4.10 17.35 -0.44
CA PHE A 79 3.71 17.27 0.98
C PHE A 79 4.92 17.52 1.88
N ASP A 80 6.07 16.97 1.48
CA ASP A 80 7.36 17.05 2.15
C ASP A 80 8.48 16.65 1.15
N ASP A 81 9.69 16.40 1.64
CA ASP A 81 10.83 15.98 0.81
C ASP A 81 10.67 14.58 0.20
N THR A 82 9.78 13.75 0.73
CA THR A 82 9.60 12.35 0.32
C THR A 82 8.41 12.19 -0.64
N TYR A 83 7.31 12.89 -0.39
CA TYR A 83 6.06 12.73 -1.14
C TYR A 83 5.74 13.97 -1.97
N ARG A 84 5.56 13.75 -3.27
CA ARG A 84 5.01 14.73 -4.22
C ARG A 84 3.63 14.32 -4.68
N TRP A 85 2.85 15.28 -5.14
CA TRP A 85 1.50 15.04 -5.61
C TRP A 85 1.19 15.82 -6.88
N ARG A 86 0.29 15.26 -7.68
CA ARG A 86 -0.29 15.90 -8.86
C ARG A 86 -1.77 15.62 -8.90
N LEU A 87 -2.58 16.66 -8.86
CA LEU A 87 -4.02 16.64 -8.96
C LEU A 87 -4.42 17.11 -10.36
N ASN A 88 -5.35 16.38 -10.98
CA ASN A 88 -6.00 16.79 -12.21
C ASN A 88 -7.51 16.85 -11.97
N VAL A 89 -8.12 17.95 -12.35
CA VAL A 89 -9.53 18.23 -12.17
C VAL A 89 -10.17 18.37 -13.53
N ALA A 90 -11.11 17.49 -13.86
CA ALA A 90 -11.82 17.47 -15.12
C ALA A 90 -13.34 17.47 -14.90
N PRO A 91 -14.13 18.14 -15.75
CA PRO A 91 -15.58 18.03 -15.71
C PRO A 91 -16.02 16.58 -15.95
N PHE A 92 -17.05 16.15 -15.23
CA PHE A 92 -17.67 14.86 -15.38
C PHE A 92 -19.14 15.04 -15.74
N GLU A 93 -19.48 14.75 -16.99
CA GLU A 93 -20.86 14.86 -17.48
C GLU A 93 -21.64 13.59 -17.16
N VAL A 94 -22.80 13.74 -16.50
CA VAL A 94 -23.70 12.62 -16.20
C VAL A 94 -24.91 12.69 -17.13
N GLY A 95 -24.84 11.93 -18.23
CA GLY A 95 -25.98 11.68 -19.11
C GLY A 95 -26.37 12.82 -20.06
N ASP A 96 -27.08 12.44 -21.12
CA ASP A 96 -27.55 13.31 -22.19
C ASP A 96 -28.48 14.41 -21.64
N PRO A 97 -28.23 15.71 -21.92
CA PRO A 97 -29.08 16.81 -21.47
C PRO A 97 -30.48 16.70 -22.08
N SER A 98 -31.39 15.98 -21.41
CA SER A 98 -32.80 15.94 -21.79
C SER A 98 -33.52 17.19 -21.29
N PRO A 99 -34.32 17.87 -22.14
CA PRO A 99 -34.97 19.14 -21.81
C PRO A 99 -36.03 19.05 -20.69
N ASP A 100 -36.45 17.84 -20.30
CA ASP A 100 -37.49 17.59 -19.30
C ASP A 100 -37.00 17.62 -17.83
N ASN A 101 -35.69 17.75 -17.57
CA ASN A 101 -35.15 17.80 -16.19
C ASN A 101 -34.21 19.00 -15.95
N PRO A 102 -34.74 20.22 -15.80
CA PRO A 102 -33.94 21.42 -15.51
C PRO A 102 -33.20 21.37 -14.14
N GLY A 103 -33.57 20.44 -13.26
CA GLY A 103 -32.90 20.19 -11.97
C GLY A 103 -31.67 19.27 -12.03
N ALA A 104 -31.36 18.67 -13.18
CA ALA A 104 -30.24 17.75 -13.36
C ALA A 104 -28.91 18.45 -13.70
N SER A 105 -28.82 19.78 -13.57
CA SER A 105 -27.58 20.57 -13.76
C SER A 105 -26.61 20.45 -12.58
N SER A 106 -26.51 19.24 -12.03
CA SER A 106 -25.50 18.84 -11.08
C SER A 106 -24.15 18.74 -11.81
N ARG A 107 -23.38 19.83 -11.85
CA ARG A 107 -22.04 19.82 -12.44
C ARG A 107 -21.15 18.94 -11.57
N MET A 108 -20.86 17.73 -12.06
CA MET A 108 -19.91 16.85 -11.41
C MET A 108 -18.51 17.12 -11.95
N VAL A 109 -17.52 16.88 -11.10
CA VAL A 109 -16.11 17.00 -11.42
C VAL A 109 -15.41 15.75 -10.94
N ARG A 110 -14.47 15.27 -11.75
CA ARG A 110 -13.55 14.20 -11.39
C ARG A 110 -12.24 14.80 -10.94
N LEU A 111 -11.75 14.29 -9.82
CA LEU A 111 -10.46 14.63 -9.23
C LEU A 111 -9.58 13.40 -9.31
N ASP A 112 -8.56 13.45 -10.13
CA ASP A 112 -7.55 12.41 -10.32
C ASP A 112 -6.27 12.85 -9.61
N LEU A 113 -5.90 12.16 -8.53
CA LEU A 113 -4.75 12.48 -7.69
C LEU A 113 -3.69 11.37 -7.77
N ASP A 114 -2.52 11.74 -8.27
CA ASP A 114 -1.31 10.92 -8.17
C ASP A 114 -0.48 11.36 -6.96
N VAL A 115 -0.11 10.42 -6.09
CA VAL A 115 0.91 10.60 -5.06
C VAL A 115 2.14 9.80 -5.46
N LEU A 116 3.30 10.46 -5.52
CA LEU A 116 4.56 9.86 -5.95
C LEU A 116 5.60 9.95 -4.83
N TRP A 117 6.39 8.89 -4.64
CA TRP A 117 7.44 8.81 -3.63
C TRP A 117 8.54 7.82 -4.03
N GLY A 118 9.69 7.89 -3.38
CA GLY A 118 10.87 7.07 -3.72
C GLY A 118 11.84 7.80 -4.65
N ASP A 119 13.03 7.21 -4.80
CA ASP A 119 14.17 7.79 -5.51
C ASP A 119 14.05 7.66 -7.04
N ASP A 120 14.88 8.39 -7.80
CA ASP A 120 14.86 8.48 -9.27
C ASP A 120 14.88 7.11 -9.99
N GLY A 121 15.38 6.04 -9.37
CA GLY A 121 15.40 4.68 -9.93
C GLY A 121 14.25 3.77 -9.49
N HIS A 122 13.50 4.15 -8.45
CA HIS A 122 12.45 3.34 -7.83
C HIS A 122 11.23 4.19 -7.43
N GLU A 123 10.87 5.16 -8.26
CA GLU A 123 9.67 5.96 -8.10
C GLU A 123 8.44 5.05 -8.02
N ARG A 124 7.66 5.23 -6.95
CA ARG A 124 6.37 4.58 -6.73
C ARG A 124 5.28 5.61 -6.89
N ARG A 125 4.14 5.17 -7.42
CA ARG A 125 2.94 5.98 -7.59
C ARG A 125 1.72 5.27 -6.98
N ALA A 126 0.90 6.03 -6.27
CA ALA A 126 -0.46 5.64 -5.92
C ALA A 126 -1.43 6.63 -6.58
N HIS A 127 -2.46 6.10 -7.20
CA HIS A 127 -3.46 6.87 -7.93
C HIS A 127 -4.81 6.79 -7.20
N PHE A 128 -5.47 7.93 -7.03
CA PHE A 128 -6.74 8.06 -6.35
C PHE A 128 -7.69 8.90 -7.21
N SER A 129 -8.90 8.41 -7.46
CA SER A 129 -9.93 9.15 -8.18
C SER A 129 -11.14 9.35 -7.29
N THR A 130 -11.71 10.54 -7.30
CA THR A 130 -12.99 10.83 -6.64
C THR A 130 -13.89 11.66 -7.54
N LEU A 131 -15.20 11.46 -7.41
CA LEU A 131 -16.21 12.26 -8.07
C LEU A 131 -16.84 13.17 -7.03
N ARG A 132 -16.89 14.47 -7.33
CA ARG A 132 -17.51 15.47 -6.47
C ARG A 132 -18.63 16.17 -7.21
N LEU A 133 -19.74 16.35 -6.52
CA LEU A 133 -20.82 17.21 -7.00
C LEU A 133 -20.49 18.67 -6.64
N VAL A 134 -20.47 19.54 -7.64
CA VAL A 134 -20.38 20.99 -7.44
C VAL A 134 -21.80 21.53 -7.47
N GLY A 135 -22.35 21.80 -6.29
CA GLY A 135 -23.66 22.45 -6.19
C GLY A 135 -23.57 23.86 -6.77
N ALA A 136 -24.55 24.24 -7.58
CA ALA A 136 -24.74 25.65 -7.95
C ALA A 136 -25.03 26.43 -6.65
N GLN A 137 -24.02 27.11 -6.10
CA GLN A 137 -24.27 28.09 -5.03
C GLN A 137 -25.11 29.21 -5.63
N GLY A 138 -26.43 29.14 -5.38
CA GLY A 138 -27.36 30.22 -5.66
C GLY A 138 -27.03 31.41 -4.76
N ASN A 139 -26.64 32.50 -5.41
CA ASN A 139 -26.54 33.86 -4.89
C ASN A 139 -27.69 34.20 -3.91
N PRO A 140 -27.43 34.62 -2.64
CA PRO A 140 -28.45 35.31 -1.87
C PRO A 140 -28.71 36.71 -2.48
N PRO A 141 -29.95 37.22 -2.39
CA PRO A 141 -30.36 38.48 -3.02
C PRO A 141 -29.61 39.71 -2.50
#